data_AF-A2C2E5-F1
#
_entry.id   AF-A2C2E5-F1
#
_cell.length_a   1.000
_cell.length_b   1.000
_cell.length_c   1.000
_cell.angle_alpha   90.00
_cell.angle_beta   90.00
_cell.angle_gamma   90.00
#
_symmetry.space_group_name_H-M   'P 1'
#
loop_
_entity.id
_entity.type
_entity.pdbx_description
1 polymer ?
#
loop_
_entity_poly.entity_id
_entity_poly.type
_entity_poly.pdbx_seq_one_letter_code
_entity_poly.pdbx_strand_id
1 'polypeptide(L)'
;MEKENETKWKKALDNILIYNLYILIIGSLYLAFSFVLSVNGNSHFYNLFQKLWYPVFIPSLSLFFTAILVEAVINSLVERKNK
;
A
#
# COMPACT_ATOMS: atom_id res chain seq x y z
N MET A 1 30.79 -0.97 11.48
CA MET A 1 30.15 -1.31 10.18
C MET A 1 28.74 -1.91 10.34
N GLU A 2 28.33 -2.37 11.53
CA GLU A 2 27.01 -2.99 11.77
C GLU A 2 25.84 -1.97 11.83
N LYS A 3 26.02 -0.85 12.54
CA LYS A 3 25.02 0.24 12.64
C LYS A 3 24.70 0.96 11.31
N GLU A 4 25.62 0.90 10.34
CA GLU A 4 25.45 1.56 9.03
C GLU A 4 24.58 0.73 8.06
N ASN A 5 24.56 -0.59 8.23
CA ASN A 5 23.72 -1.48 7.42
C ASN A 5 22.26 -1.50 7.91
N GLU A 6 22.02 -1.46 9.23
CA GLU A 6 20.66 -1.38 9.78
C GLU A 6 19.89 -0.15 9.26
N THR A 7 20.56 0.98 9.17
CA THR A 7 19.98 2.23 8.67
C THR A 7 19.69 2.19 7.16
N LYS A 8 20.52 1.49 6.37
CA LYS A 8 20.30 1.33 4.91
C LYS A 8 19.12 0.41 4.61
N TRP A 9 19.02 -0.73 5.28
CA TRP A 9 17.91 -1.68 5.08
C TRP A 9 16.56 -1.10 5.50
N LYS A 10 16.51 -0.42 6.65
CA LYS A 10 15.31 0.27 7.11
C LYS A 10 14.86 1.32 6.09
N LYS A 11 15.77 2.16 5.62
CA LYS A 11 15.48 3.18 4.61
C LYS A 11 14.98 2.58 3.29
N ALA A 12 15.54 1.44 2.87
CA ALA A 12 15.06 0.74 1.68
C ALA A 12 13.63 0.23 1.85
N LEU A 13 13.30 -0.33 3.02
CA LEU A 13 11.96 -0.80 3.35
C LEU A 13 10.96 0.36 3.42
N ASP A 14 11.32 1.46 4.06
CA ASP A 14 10.51 2.68 4.12
C ASP A 14 10.20 3.21 2.72
N ASN A 15 11.20 3.24 1.84
CA ASN A 15 11.02 3.65 0.44
C ASN A 15 10.05 2.72 -0.30
N ILE A 16 10.16 1.40 -0.11
CA ILE A 16 9.24 0.43 -0.72
C ILE A 16 7.80 0.68 -0.24
N LEU A 17 7.60 0.93 1.05
CA LEU A 17 6.28 1.23 1.61
C LEU A 17 5.70 2.54 1.04
N ILE A 18 6.54 3.57 0.86
CA ILE A 18 6.13 4.83 0.24
C ILE A 18 5.72 4.63 -1.23
N TYR A 19 6.51 3.89 -2.01
CA TYR A 19 6.14 3.56 -3.40
C TYR A 19 4.85 2.75 -3.46
N ASN A 20 4.68 1.79 -2.55
CA ASN A 20 3.45 1.03 -2.42
C ASN A 20 2.24 1.94 -2.16
N LEU A 21 2.38 2.92 -1.26
CA LEU A 21 1.34 3.91 -1.00
C LEU A 21 1.01 4.73 -2.26
N TYR A 22 2.01 5.16 -3.04
CA TYR A 22 1.74 5.87 -4.30
C TYR A 22 0.97 5.03 -5.31
N ILE A 23 1.26 3.73 -5.42
CA ILE A 23 0.49 2.80 -6.27
C ILE A 23 -0.99 2.79 -5.84
N LEU A 24 -1.26 2.71 -4.54
CA LEU A 24 -2.62 2.71 -4.00
C LEU A 24 -3.36 4.03 -4.29
N ILE A 25 -2.71 5.17 -4.12
CA ILE A 25 -3.31 6.49 -4.37
C ILE A 25 -3.64 6.64 -5.86
N ILE A 26 -2.67 6.37 -6.74
CA ILE A 26 -2.87 6.46 -8.20
C ILE A 26 -3.95 5.47 -8.64
N GLY A 27 -3.91 4.24 -8.12
CA GLY A 27 -4.92 3.22 -8.36
C GLY A 27 -6.32 3.64 -7.95
N SER A 28 -6.47 4.27 -6.80
CA SER A 28 -7.76 4.77 -6.30
C SER A 28 -8.32 5.88 -7.21
N LEU A 29 -7.48 6.82 -7.65
CA LEU A 29 -7.90 7.86 -8.59
C LEU A 29 -8.30 7.26 -9.94
N TYR A 30 -7.50 6.31 -10.44
CA TYR A 30 -7.79 5.60 -11.68
C TYR A 30 -9.09 4.78 -11.59
N LEU A 31 -9.36 4.13 -10.46
CA LEU A 31 -10.62 3.42 -10.21
C LEU A 31 -11.80 4.38 -10.28
N ALA A 32 -11.75 5.50 -9.56
CA ALA A 32 -12.84 6.48 -9.57
C ALA A 32 -13.13 6.98 -10.98
N PHE A 33 -12.08 7.35 -11.72
CA PHE A 33 -12.20 7.81 -13.11
C PHE A 33 -12.76 6.73 -14.05
N SER A 34 -12.18 5.53 -14.00
CA SER A 34 -12.58 4.41 -14.86
C SER A 34 -14.00 3.93 -14.57
N PHE A 35 -14.42 3.97 -13.31
CA PHE A 35 -15.78 3.65 -12.89
C PHE A 35 -16.79 4.62 -13.51
N VAL A 36 -16.54 5.93 -13.43
CA VAL A 36 -17.41 6.94 -14.04
C VAL A 36 -17.53 6.71 -15.55
N LEU A 37 -16.43 6.45 -16.25
CA LEU A 37 -16.46 6.13 -17.68
C LEU A 37 -17.23 4.84 -17.98
N SER A 38 -17.09 3.82 -17.13
CA SER A 38 -17.81 2.55 -17.29
C SER A 38 -19.31 2.71 -17.16
N VAL A 39 -19.78 3.55 -16.23
CA VAL A 39 -21.21 3.89 -16.07
C VAL A 39 -21.75 4.62 -17.31
N ASN A 40 -20.90 5.37 -18.03
CA ASN A 40 -21.23 6.02 -19.30
C ASN A 40 -21.07 5.11 -20.53
N GLY A 41 -20.88 3.79 -20.33
CA GLY A 41 -20.81 2.80 -21.41
C GLY A 41 -19.41 2.50 -21.94
N ASN A 42 -18.35 3.16 -21.44
CA ASN A 42 -16.97 2.85 -21.80
C ASN A 42 -16.25 2.10 -20.67
N SER A 43 -16.31 0.76 -20.71
CA SER A 43 -15.75 -0.11 -19.68
C SER A 43 -14.27 -0.45 -19.88
N HIS A 44 -13.58 0.11 -20.87
CA HIS A 44 -12.22 -0.35 -21.22
C HIS A 44 -11.23 -0.18 -20.06
N PHE A 45 -11.19 1.02 -19.47
CA PHE A 45 -10.31 1.33 -18.34
C PHE A 45 -10.70 0.56 -17.08
N TYR A 46 -11.99 0.37 -16.85
CA TYR A 46 -12.48 -0.36 -15.70
C TYR A 46 -12.12 -1.85 -15.78
N ASN A 47 -12.21 -2.45 -16.97
CA ASN A 47 -11.76 -3.82 -17.22
C ASN A 47 -10.24 -3.97 -17.02
N LEU A 48 -9.44 -2.96 -17.41
CA LEU A 48 -8.01 -2.96 -17.13
C LEU A 48 -7.73 -2.89 -15.62
N PHE A 49 -8.46 -2.03 -14.89
CA PHE A 49 -8.36 -1.98 -13.42
C PHE A 49 -8.65 -3.34 -12.79
N GLN A 50 -9.73 -4.00 -13.21
CA GLN A 50 -10.10 -5.33 -12.71
C GLN A 50 -9.01 -6.37 -12.96
N LYS A 51 -8.33 -6.33 -14.11
CA LYS A 51 -7.19 -7.21 -14.40
C LYS A 51 -5.99 -6.92 -13.51
N LEU A 52 -5.75 -5.65 -13.18
CA LEU A 52 -4.66 -5.23 -12.27
C LEU A 52 -5.01 -5.44 -10.79
N TRP A 53 -6.29 -5.65 -10.46
CA TRP A 53 -6.77 -5.80 -9.09
C TRP A 53 -6.04 -6.89 -8.31
N TYR A 54 -6.04 -8.11 -8.83
CA TYR A 54 -5.37 -9.24 -8.19
C TYR A 54 -3.84 -9.14 -8.18
N PRO A 55 -3.14 -8.87 -9.30
CA PRO A 55 -1.68 -8.90 -9.31
C PRO A 55 -1.02 -7.67 -8.68
N VAL A 56 -1.71 -6.52 -8.62
CA VAL A 56 -1.12 -5.26 -8.14
C VAL A 56 -1.81 -4.78 -6.87
N PHE A 57 -3.12 -4.51 -6.93
CA PHE A 57 -3.80 -3.82 -5.83
C PHE A 57 -3.97 -4.68 -4.58
N ILE A 58 -4.33 -5.95 -4.71
CA ILE A 58 -4.47 -6.84 -3.54
C ILE A 58 -3.13 -7.00 -2.77
N PRO A 59 -2.00 -7.31 -3.42
CA PRO A 59 -0.69 -7.34 -2.76
C PRO A 59 -0.35 -6.00 -2.10
N SER A 60 -0.57 -4.88 -2.80
CA SER A 60 -0.26 -3.55 -2.27
C SER A 60 -1.10 -3.18 -1.05
N LEU A 61 -2.41 -3.47 -1.07
CA LEU A 61 -3.30 -3.27 0.07
C LEU A 61 -2.88 -4.14 1.25
N SER A 62 -2.60 -5.43 0.98
CA SER A 62 -2.15 -6.38 2.00
C SER A 62 -0.87 -5.90 2.69
N LEU A 63 0.13 -5.44 1.91
CA LEU A 63 1.37 -4.90 2.42
C LEU A 63 1.12 -3.66 3.31
N PHE A 64 0.29 -2.73 2.83
CA PHE A 64 -0.04 -1.50 3.54
C PHE A 64 -0.73 -1.78 4.88
N PHE A 65 -1.79 -2.61 4.89
CA PHE A 65 -2.49 -2.97 6.12
C PHE A 65 -1.60 -3.75 7.07
N THR A 66 -0.75 -4.64 6.57
CA THR A 66 0.21 -5.37 7.42
C THR A 66 1.18 -4.42 8.10
N ALA A 67 1.72 -3.44 7.38
CA ALA A 67 2.63 -2.44 7.97
C ALA A 67 1.95 -1.65 9.09
N ILE A 68 0.73 -1.15 8.84
CA ILE A 68 -0.06 -0.43 9.85
C ILE A 68 -0.35 -1.33 11.06
N LEU A 69 -0.75 -2.58 10.82
CA LEU A 69 -1.06 -3.52 11.90
C LEU A 69 0.16 -3.80 12.77
N VAL A 70 1.32 -4.06 12.15
CA VAL A 70 2.58 -4.28 12.86
C VAL A 70 2.93 -3.07 13.72
N GLU A 71 2.83 -1.86 13.18
CA GLU A 71 3.10 -0.64 13.92
C GLU A 71 2.12 -0.43 15.08
N ALA A 72 0.83 -0.66 14.86
CA ALA A 72 -0.19 -0.57 15.90
C ALA A 72 0.05 -1.59 17.03
N VAL A 73 0.40 -2.84 16.69
CA VAL A 73 0.70 -3.90 17.67
C VAL A 73 1.94 -3.53 18.47
N ILE A 74 3.02 -3.10 17.83
CA ILE A 74 4.26 -2.69 18.51
C ILE A 74 3.96 -1.53 19.48
N ASN A 75 3.25 -0.50 19.03
CA ASN A 75 2.90 0.65 19.85
C ASN A 75 2.05 0.22 21.07
N SER A 76 1.09 -0.68 20.87
CA SER A 76 0.26 -1.22 21.96
C SER A 76 1.06 -2.00 23.01
N LEU A 77 2.09 -2.75 22.58
CA LEU A 77 2.96 -3.52 23.49
C LEU A 77 3.90 -2.60 24.28
N VAL A 78 4.43 -1.55 23.63
CA VAL A 78 5.26 -0.55 24.29
C VAL A 78 4.47 0.21 25.35
N GLU A 79 3.23 0.60 25.04
CA GLU A 79 2.35 1.29 26.00
C GLU A 79 2.05 0.44 27.23
N ARG A 80 1.80 -0.87 27.05
CA ARG A 80 1.60 -1.81 28.17
C ARG A 80 2.81 -2.00 29.07
N LYS A 81 4.03 -1.86 28.54
CA LYS A 81 5.27 -2.01 29.30
C LYS A 81 5.58 -0.79 30.18
N ASN A 82 5.11 0.39 29.77
CA ASN A 82 5.36 1.65 30.47
C ASN A 82 4.30 1.98 31.53
N LYS A 83 3.38 1.05 31.81
CA LYS A 83 2.28 1.18 32.76
C LYS A 83 2.41 0.14 33.86
#